data_AF-D2QQB6-F1
#
_entry.id   AF-D2QQB6-F1
#
_cell.length_a   1.000
_cell.length_b   1.000
_cell.length_c   1.000
_cell.angle_alpha   90.00
_cell.angle_beta   90.00
_cell.angle_gamma   90.00
#
_symmetry.space_group_name_H-M   'P 1'
#
loop_
_entity.id
_entity.type
_entity.pdbx_description
1 polymer ?
#
loop_
_entity_poly.entity_id
_entity_poly.type
_entity_poly.pdbx_seq_one_letter_code
_entity_poly.pdbx_strand_id
1 'polypeptide(L)'
;MNTAKYRQLTDVHLLQRIWRNELELALQEVNFWEELLGTLSEGLSDRVTESDTWKGEISQLHHFRRLSKRLLDEIRDVDEQVAAGVRADHVLDADTRLNHQYLRQEMDSFHADFRTFKSEIRQYMVLQPTF
;
A
#
# COMPACT_ATOMS: atom_id res chain seq x y z
N MET A 1 -30.51 -16.14 -1.22
CA MET A 1 -29.27 -15.94 -0.44
C MET A 1 -29.61 -15.51 0.98
N ASN A 2 -29.02 -16.13 2.01
CA ASN A 2 -29.29 -15.79 3.43
C ASN A 2 -28.77 -14.38 3.75
N THR A 3 -29.55 -13.55 4.45
CA THR A 3 -29.21 -12.17 4.86
C THR A 3 -27.83 -12.06 5.53
N ALA A 4 -27.41 -13.08 6.28
CA ALA A 4 -26.08 -13.11 6.91
C ALA A 4 -24.93 -13.15 5.89
N LYS A 5 -25.05 -14.00 4.85
CA LYS A 5 -24.04 -14.09 3.77
C LYS A 5 -23.97 -12.78 2.95
N TYR A 6 -25.13 -12.16 2.72
CA TYR A 6 -25.19 -10.87 2.00
C TYR A 6 -24.46 -9.75 2.76
N ARG A 7 -24.64 -9.68 4.09
CA ARG A 7 -23.91 -8.72 4.93
C ARG A 7 -22.40 -8.95 4.88
N GLN A 8 -21.96 -10.20 5.07
CA GLN A 8 -20.54 -10.55 5.00
C GLN A 8 -19.91 -10.17 3.65
N LEU A 9 -20.60 -10.43 2.54
CA LEU A 9 -20.12 -10.03 1.21
C LEU A 9 -19.99 -8.50 1.08
N THR A 10 -20.97 -7.77 1.61
CA THR A 10 -20.97 -6.30 1.59
C THR A 10 -19.81 -5.74 2.40
N ASP A 11 -19.54 -6.32 3.57
CA ASP A 11 -18.46 -5.90 4.46
C ASP A 11 -17.09 -6.14 3.80
N VAL A 12 -16.89 -7.31 3.19
CA VAL A 12 -15.66 -7.66 2.47
C VAL A 12 -15.42 -6.71 1.29
N HIS A 13 -16.42 -6.49 0.44
CA HIS A 13 -16.29 -5.57 -0.69
C HIS A 13 -16.04 -4.13 -0.27
N LEU A 14 -16.68 -3.65 0.80
CA LEU A 14 -16.44 -2.31 1.32
C LEU A 14 -15.00 -2.18 1.81
N LEU A 15 -14.51 -3.18 2.54
CA LEU A 15 -13.14 -3.20 3.06
C LEU A 15 -12.10 -3.21 1.93
N GLN A 16 -12.27 -4.07 0.93
CA GLN A 16 -11.40 -4.11 -0.25
C GLN A 16 -11.38 -2.79 -1.01
N ARG A 17 -12.53 -2.11 -1.13
CA ARG A 17 -12.61 -0.78 -1.75
C ARG A 17 -11.86 0.28 -0.96
N ILE A 18 -11.94 0.23 0.38
CA ILE A 18 -11.18 1.13 1.25
C ILE A 18 -9.68 0.89 1.04
N TRP A 19 -9.22 -0.36 1.15
CA TRP A 19 -7.82 -0.71 0.97
C TRP A 19 -7.28 -0.34 -0.40
N ARG A 20 -8.05 -0.56 -1.47
CA ARG A 20 -7.65 -0.15 -2.82
C ARG A 20 -7.40 1.36 -2.90
N ASN A 21 -8.33 2.16 -2.38
CA ASN A 21 -8.16 3.61 -2.37
C ASN A 21 -6.95 4.05 -1.53
N GLU A 22 -6.71 3.40 -0.38
CA GLU A 22 -5.57 3.69 0.49
C GLU A 22 -4.24 3.39 -0.21
N LEU A 23 -4.14 2.26 -0.91
CA LEU A 23 -2.95 1.89 -1.67
C LEU A 23 -2.73 2.78 -2.89
N GLU A 24 -3.79 3.18 -3.59
CA GLU A 24 -3.72 4.15 -4.68
C GLU A 24 -3.20 5.51 -4.20
N LEU A 25 -3.68 5.98 -3.04
CA LEU A 25 -3.18 7.20 -2.40
C LEU A 25 -1.72 7.04 -1.96
N ALA A 26 -1.35 5.89 -1.38
CA ALA A 26 0.03 5.62 -1.00
C ALA A 26 0.97 5.63 -2.21
N LEU A 27 0.54 5.09 -3.36
CA LEU A 27 1.31 5.17 -4.60
C LEU A 27 1.51 6.62 -5.06
N GLN A 28 0.48 7.45 -4.98
CA GLN A 28 0.59 8.87 -5.30
C GLN A 28 1.56 9.58 -4.36
N GLU A 29 1.46 9.32 -3.05
CA GLU A 29 2.39 9.89 -2.06
C GLU A 29 3.83 9.45 -2.31
N VAL A 30 4.08 8.17 -2.59
CA VAL A 30 5.42 7.64 -2.90
C VAL A 30 5.99 8.29 -4.17
N ASN A 31 5.18 8.46 -5.21
CA ASN A 31 5.63 9.14 -6.43
C ASN A 31 5.97 10.61 -6.15
N PHE A 32 5.12 11.30 -5.40
CA PHE A 32 5.38 12.68 -4.98
C PHE A 32 6.71 12.83 -4.23
N TRP A 33 6.96 11.97 -3.25
CA TRP A 33 8.20 12.02 -2.48
C TRP A 33 9.44 11.71 -3.33
N GLU A 34 9.35 10.74 -4.25
CA GLU A 34 10.45 10.43 -5.16
C GLU A 34 10.75 11.60 -6.10
N GLU A 35 9.72 12.23 -6.68
CA GLU A 35 9.88 13.41 -7.54
C GLU A 35 10.48 14.60 -6.77
N LEU A 36 10.03 14.81 -5.53
CA LEU A 36 10.54 15.87 -4.66
C LEU A 36 12.02 15.65 -4.31
N LEU A 37 12.39 14.43 -3.91
CA LEU A 37 13.79 14.09 -3.68
C LEU A 37 14.61 14.21 -4.97
N GLY A 38 14.08 13.74 -6.11
CA GLY A 38 14.72 13.93 -7.42
C GLY A 38 15.04 15.39 -7.70
N THR A 39 14.08 16.29 -7.48
CA THR A 39 14.26 17.73 -7.69
C THR A 39 15.27 18.34 -6.71
N LEU A 40 15.23 17.93 -5.43
CA LEU A 40 16.22 18.38 -4.45
C LEU A 40 17.63 17.95 -4.81
N SER A 41 17.81 16.76 -5.39
CA SER A 41 19.12 16.25 -5.77
C SER A 41 19.87 17.14 -6.76
N GLU A 42 19.14 17.88 -7.61
CA GLU A 42 19.73 18.82 -8.58
C GLU A 42 20.41 20.02 -7.91
N GLY A 43 19.98 20.38 -6.69
CA GLY A 43 20.53 21.50 -5.91
C GLY A 43 21.49 21.08 -4.80
N LEU A 44 21.66 19.77 -4.56
CA LEU A 44 22.50 19.23 -3.49
C LEU A 44 23.87 18.81 -4.02
N SER A 45 24.89 18.86 -3.16
CA SER A 45 26.21 18.33 -3.52
C SER A 45 26.18 16.81 -3.64
N ASP A 46 26.99 16.23 -4.53
CA ASP A 46 27.14 14.77 -4.72
C ASP A 46 27.36 14.01 -3.41
N ARG A 47 28.07 14.61 -2.44
CA ARG A 47 28.30 14.01 -1.11
C ARG A 47 27.01 13.71 -0.33
N VAL A 48 25.94 14.47 -0.55
CA VAL A 48 24.64 14.28 0.11
C VAL A 48 23.82 13.22 -0.64
N THR A 49 23.78 13.28 -1.96
CA THR A 49 23.02 12.34 -2.80
C THR A 49 23.66 10.95 -2.86
N GLU A 50 24.98 10.85 -2.67
CA GLU A 50 25.68 9.57 -2.55
C GLU A 50 25.65 8.97 -1.14
N SER A 51 25.14 9.71 -0.15
CA SER A 51 25.06 9.23 1.24
C SER A 51 24.16 8.00 1.38
N ASP A 52 24.50 7.13 2.33
CA ASP A 52 23.71 5.94 2.63
C ASP A 52 22.29 6.29 3.08
N THR A 53 22.12 7.45 3.74
CA THR A 53 20.80 7.96 4.13
C THR A 53 19.94 8.28 2.92
N TRP A 54 20.46 9.05 1.95
CA TRP A 54 19.72 9.38 0.72
C TRP A 54 19.30 8.12 -0.05
N LYS A 55 20.24 7.19 -0.25
CA LYS A 55 19.96 5.90 -0.91
C LYS A 55 18.94 5.06 -0.12
N GLY A 56 18.98 5.14 1.21
CA GLY A 56 18.01 4.50 2.11
C GLY A 56 16.59 5.00 1.87
N GLU A 57 16.38 6.32 1.82
CA GLU A 57 15.06 6.92 1.58
C GLU A 57 14.50 6.52 0.20
N ILE A 58 15.32 6.60 -0.85
CA ILE A 58 14.92 6.17 -2.21
C ILE A 58 14.58 4.68 -2.24
N SER A 59 15.35 3.84 -1.55
CA SER A 59 15.10 2.41 -1.45
C SER A 59 13.76 2.11 -0.76
N GLN A 60 13.44 2.84 0.32
CA GLN A 60 12.15 2.72 1.00
C GLN A 60 10.98 3.14 0.10
N LEU A 61 11.11 4.24 -0.65
CA LEU A 61 10.11 4.64 -1.65
C LEU A 61 9.85 3.53 -2.67
N HIS A 62 10.90 2.93 -3.21
CA HIS A 62 10.77 1.83 -4.16
C HIS A 62 10.14 0.59 -3.53
N HIS A 63 10.46 0.30 -2.28
CA HIS A 63 9.84 -0.78 -1.53
C HIS A 63 8.32 -0.56 -1.41
N PHE A 64 7.87 0.59 -0.91
CA PHE A 64 6.44 0.88 -0.77
C PHE A 64 5.70 0.94 -2.12
N ARG A 65 6.35 1.41 -3.18
CA ARG A 65 5.80 1.34 -4.54
C ARG A 65 5.51 -0.10 -4.96
N ARG A 66 6.49 -0.99 -4.81
CA ARG A 66 6.34 -2.42 -5.18
C ARG A 66 5.30 -3.09 -4.30
N LEU A 67 5.34 -2.85 -2.99
CA LEU A 67 4.42 -3.42 -2.02
C LEU A 67 2.98 -2.99 -2.32
N SER A 68 2.75 -1.69 -2.57
CA SER A 68 1.40 -1.19 -2.88
C SER A 68 0.85 -1.80 -4.16
N LYS A 69 1.68 -1.94 -5.21
CA LYS A 69 1.26 -2.61 -6.45
C LYS A 69 0.91 -4.08 -6.23
N ARG A 70 1.74 -4.81 -5.49
CA ARG A 70 1.48 -6.21 -5.13
C ARG A 70 0.14 -6.36 -4.39
N LEU A 71 -0.10 -5.53 -3.36
CA LEU A 71 -1.33 -5.60 -2.58
C LEU A 71 -2.58 -5.21 -3.39
N LEU A 72 -2.44 -4.27 -4.34
CA LEU A 72 -3.52 -3.96 -5.30
C LEU A 72 -3.86 -5.15 -6.20
N ASP A 73 -2.86 -5.87 -6.69
CA ASP A 73 -3.06 -7.09 -7.46
C ASP A 73 -3.71 -8.19 -6.60
N GLU A 74 -3.25 -8.38 -5.35
CA GLU A 74 -3.86 -9.34 -4.42
C GLU A 74 -5.33 -8.99 -4.09
N ILE A 75 -5.66 -7.71 -3.89
CA ILE A 75 -7.06 -7.26 -3.72
C ILE A 75 -7.91 -7.62 -4.95
N ARG A 76 -7.39 -7.37 -6.16
CA ARG A 76 -8.09 -7.71 -7.41
C ARG A 76 -8.36 -9.20 -7.50
N ASP A 77 -7.36 -10.03 -7.19
CA ASP A 77 -7.49 -11.48 -7.25
C ASP A 77 -8.54 -12.00 -6.25
N VAL A 78 -8.58 -11.45 -5.03
CA VAL A 78 -9.62 -11.79 -4.05
C VAL A 78 -11.01 -11.30 -4.50
N ASP A 79 -11.12 -10.10 -5.07
CA ASP A 79 -12.37 -9.58 -5.65
C ASP A 79 -12.91 -10.52 -6.76
N GLU A 80 -12.03 -11.01 -7.63
CA GLU A 80 -12.38 -11.96 -8.70
C GLU A 80 -12.85 -13.31 -8.13
N GLN A 81 -12.17 -13.84 -7.11
CA GLN A 81 -12.55 -15.07 -6.41
C GLN A 81 -13.92 -14.93 -5.74
N VAL A 82 -14.16 -13.81 -5.04
CA VAL A 82 -15.44 -13.52 -4.39
C VAL A 82 -16.56 -13.42 -5.42
N ALA A 83 -16.34 -12.71 -6.54
CA ALA A 83 -17.32 -12.60 -7.61
C ALA A 83 -17.65 -13.96 -8.26
N ALA A 84 -16.64 -14.81 -8.48
CA ALA A 84 -16.85 -16.18 -8.97
C ALA A 84 -17.65 -17.03 -7.97
N GLY A 85 -17.32 -16.94 -6.68
CA GLY A 85 -18.04 -17.63 -5.60
C GLY A 85 -19.51 -17.22 -5.51
N VAL A 86 -19.83 -15.93 -5.74
CA VAL A 86 -21.22 -15.43 -5.80
C VAL A 86 -21.98 -16.05 -6.96
N ARG A 87 -21.38 -16.12 -8.16
CA ARG A 87 -22.02 -16.72 -9.33
C ARG A 87 -22.29 -18.21 -9.16
N ALA A 88 -21.43 -18.91 -8.41
CA ALA A 88 -21.55 -20.34 -8.15
C ALA A 88 -22.33 -20.70 -6.86
N ASP A 89 -22.89 -19.71 -6.14
CA ASP A 89 -23.50 -19.87 -4.81
C ASP A 89 -22.58 -20.58 -3.77
N HIS A 90 -21.27 -20.45 -3.96
CA HIS A 90 -20.18 -20.97 -3.12
C HIS A 90 -19.31 -19.82 -2.60
N VAL A 91 -19.97 -18.85 -1.98
CA VAL A 91 -19.35 -17.65 -1.41
C VAL A 91 -18.65 -17.95 -0.08
N LEU A 92 -17.44 -17.43 0.09
CA LEU A 92 -16.66 -17.47 1.35
C LEU A 92 -16.45 -18.90 1.87
N ASP A 93 -15.94 -19.76 1.01
CA ASP A 93 -15.39 -21.05 1.42
C ASP A 93 -14.14 -20.87 2.31
N ALA A 94 -13.60 -21.97 2.81
CA ALA A 94 -12.47 -21.92 3.74
C ALA A 94 -11.24 -21.22 3.11
N ASP A 95 -11.02 -21.42 1.81
CA ASP A 95 -9.88 -20.86 1.08
C ASP A 95 -10.01 -19.34 0.92
N THR A 96 -11.17 -18.86 0.45
CA THR A 96 -11.43 -17.42 0.30
C THR A 96 -11.29 -16.67 1.63
N ARG A 97 -11.68 -17.30 2.75
CA ARG A 97 -11.52 -16.71 4.09
C ARG A 97 -10.06 -16.59 4.52
N LEU A 98 -9.24 -17.60 4.20
CA LEU A 98 -7.81 -17.57 4.49
C LEU A 98 -7.13 -16.48 3.67
N ASN A 99 -7.45 -16.37 2.38
CA ASN A 99 -6.91 -15.33 1.50
C ASN A 99 -7.27 -13.93 2.02
N HIS A 100 -8.53 -13.73 2.44
CA HIS A 100 -8.96 -12.46 3.03
C HIS A 100 -8.28 -12.16 4.38
N GLN A 101 -8.07 -13.17 5.22
CA GLN A 101 -7.38 -12.99 6.50
C GLN A 101 -5.90 -12.63 6.30
N TYR A 102 -5.24 -13.29 5.34
CA TYR A 102 -3.87 -12.97 4.94
C TYR A 102 -3.78 -11.53 4.44
N LEU A 103 -4.64 -11.14 3.49
CA LEU A 103 -4.66 -9.79 2.95
C LEU A 103 -4.88 -8.73 4.03
N ARG A 104 -5.72 -9.02 5.03
CA ARG A 104 -5.90 -8.14 6.19
C ARG A 104 -4.61 -7.94 6.98
N GLN A 105 -3.87 -9.01 7.26
CA GLN A 105 -2.61 -8.94 8.00
C GLN A 105 -1.55 -8.15 7.22
N GLU A 106 -1.50 -8.35 5.90
CA GLU A 106 -0.61 -7.60 5.02
C GLU A 106 -0.96 -6.11 5.00
N MET A 107 -2.25 -5.76 4.92
CA MET A 107 -2.71 -4.36 4.99
C MET A 107 -2.44 -3.72 6.35
N ASP A 108 -2.63 -4.44 7.45
CA ASP A 108 -2.33 -3.95 8.80
C ASP A 108 -0.82 -3.66 8.96
N SER A 109 0.03 -4.55 8.44
CA SER A 109 1.49 -4.38 8.43
C SER A 109 1.90 -3.20 7.55
N PHE A 110 1.36 -3.13 6.32
CA PHE A 110 1.57 -2.01 5.41
C PHE A 110 1.22 -0.67 6.06
N HIS A 111 0.08 -0.57 6.74
CA HIS A 111 -0.33 0.68 7.40
C HIS A 111 0.61 1.11 8.52
N ALA A 112 1.10 0.17 9.33
CA ALA A 112 2.04 0.47 10.40
C ALA A 112 3.38 0.96 9.84
N ASP A 113 3.91 0.24 8.85
CA ASP A 113 5.21 0.54 8.25
C ASP A 113 5.16 1.84 7.45
N PHE A 114 4.11 2.04 6.65
CA PHE A 114 3.96 3.23 5.83
C PHE A 114 3.76 4.50 6.67
N ARG A 115 3.07 4.41 7.82
CA ARG A 115 2.95 5.54 8.76
C ARG A 115 4.29 5.92 9.36
N THR A 116 5.10 4.92 9.71
CA THR A 116 6.45 5.12 10.25
C THR A 116 7.32 5.80 9.21
N PHE A 117 7.38 5.23 8.00
CA PHE A 117 8.07 5.81 6.85
C PHE A 117 7.66 7.25 6.56
N LYS A 118 6.34 7.56 6.53
CA LYS A 118 5.86 8.93 6.32
C LYS A 118 6.38 9.92 7.36
N SER A 119 6.60 9.47 8.59
CA SER A 119 7.13 10.32 9.65
C SER A 119 8.63 10.52 9.45
N GLU A 120 9.36 9.46 9.12
CA GLU A 120 10.79 9.46 8.85
C GLU A 120 11.15 10.35 7.65
N ILE A 121 10.50 10.15 6.50
CA ILE A 121 10.80 10.92 5.29
C ILE A 121 10.48 12.42 5.46
N ARG A 122 9.40 12.76 6.20
CA ARG A 122 9.11 14.16 6.51
C ARG A 122 10.18 14.79 7.39
N GLN A 123 10.65 14.05 8.41
CA GLN A 123 11.72 14.53 9.27
C GLN A 123 13.02 14.68 8.48
N TYR A 124 13.34 13.72 7.62
CA TYR A 124 14.50 13.78 6.73
C TYR A 124 14.47 15.05 5.86
N MET A 125 13.32 15.36 5.28
CA MET A 125 13.11 16.53 4.43
C MET A 125 13.32 17.86 5.17
N VAL A 126 12.83 17.97 6.41
CA VAL A 126 13.02 19.17 7.26
C VAL A 126 14.50 19.39 7.63
N LEU A 127 15.29 18.32 7.68
CA LEU A 127 16.72 18.40 8.01
C LEU A 127 17.60 18.73 6.80
N GLN A 128 17.04 18.76 5.58
CA GLN A 128 17.82 19.11 4.41
C GLN A 128 18.08 20.62 4.33
N PRO A 129 19.26 21.07 3.86
CA PRO A 129 19.68 22.48 3.86
C PRO A 129 18.80 23.43 3.03
N THR A 130 17.85 22.89 2.28
CA THR A 130 17.02 23.60 1.30
C THR A 130 15.66 24.03 1.85
N PHE A 131 15.30 23.62 3.08
CA PHE A 131 14.06 24.01 3.78
C PHE A 131 14.32 24.85 5.03
#